data_AF-A0A2A5T1A3-F1
#
_entry.id   AF-A0A2A5T1A3-F1
#
_cell.length_a   1.000
_cell.length_b   1.000
_cell.length_c   1.000
_cell.angle_alpha   90.00
_cell.angle_beta   90.00
_cell.angle_gamma   90.00
#
_symmetry.space_group_name_H-M   'P 1'
#
loop_
_entity.id
_entity.type
_entity.pdbx_description
1 polymer ?
#
loop_
_entity_poly.entity_id
_entity_poly.type
_entity_poly.pdbx_seq_one_letter_code
_entity_poly.pdbx_strand_id
1 'polypeptide(L)' 'MSNKTHFHMIMTDNGQECVHHEKIAKDLDVEIYFTQPCSS' A
#
# COMPACT_ATOMS: atom_id res chain seq x y z
N MET A 1 -2.05 28.00 -9.59
CA MET A 1 -1.71 26.64 -10.08
C MET A 1 -2.24 25.66 -9.04
N SER A 2 -3.30 24.92 -9.37
CA SER A 2 -3.85 23.93 -8.45
C SER A 2 -2.90 22.74 -8.48
N ASN A 3 -2.01 22.64 -7.48
CA ASN A 3 -1.21 21.46 -7.26
C ASN A 3 -2.19 20.35 -6.86
N LYS A 4 -2.59 19.51 -7.82
CA LYS A 4 -3.26 18.25 -7.50
C LYS A 4 -2.27 17.44 -6.68
N THR A 5 -2.50 17.36 -5.37
CA THR A 5 -1.76 16.46 -4.51
C THR A 5 -2.07 15.04 -4.99
N HIS A 6 -1.13 14.43 -5.72
CA HIS A 6 -1.22 13.04 -6.13
C HIS A 6 -0.85 12.18 -4.92
N PHE A 7 -1.85 11.57 -4.31
CA PHE A 7 -1.64 10.55 -3.30
C PHE A 7 -1.31 9.23 -4.01
N HIS A 8 -0.10 8.74 -3.79
CA HIS A 8 0.31 7.42 -4.25
C HIS A 8 -0.07 6.41 -3.15
N MET A 9 -0.78 5.35 -3.54
CA MET A 9 -1.29 4.33 -2.62
C MET A 9 -1.01 2.95 -3.22
N ILE A 10 -0.53 2.03 -2.39
CA ILE A 10 -0.32 0.62 -2.74
C ILE A 10 -1.42 -0.20 -2.05
N MET A 11 -2.15 -1.01 -2.82
CA MET A 11 -3.12 -1.95 -2.28
C MET A 11 -2.66 -3.37 -2.59
N THR A 12 -2.64 -4.23 -1.59
CA THR A 12 -2.06 -5.57 -1.67
C THR A 12 -2.93 -6.58 -0.92
N ASP A 13 -2.90 -7.85 -1.33
CA ASP A 13 -3.44 -8.93 -0.51
C ASP A 13 -2.47 -9.31 0.62
N ASN A 14 -2.89 -10.28 1.44
CA ASN A 14 -2.12 -10.81 2.57
C ASN A 14 -1.12 -11.92 2.16
N GLY A 15 -0.75 -11.99 0.88
CA GLY A 15 0.28 -12.89 0.38
C GLY A 15 1.59 -12.70 1.15
N GLN A 16 2.29 -13.80 1.41
CA GLN A 16 3.55 -13.77 2.14
C GLN A 16 4.62 -12.96 1.39
N GLU A 17 4.55 -12.95 0.06
CA GLU A 17 5.35 -12.13 -0.84
C GLU A 17 5.19 -10.62 -0.59
N CYS A 18 4.06 -10.19 -0.04
CA CYS A 18 3.72 -8.79 0.16
C CYS A 18 4.09 -8.26 1.56
N VAL A 19 4.56 -9.13 2.47
CA VAL A 19 4.95 -8.76 3.84
C VAL A 19 6.08 -7.72 3.86
N HIS A 20 6.89 -7.63 2.80
CA HIS A 20 7.97 -6.64 2.71
C HIS A 20 7.55 -5.30 2.10
N HIS A 21 6.33 -5.20 1.56
CA HIS A 21 5.85 -3.97 0.91
C HIS A 21 5.67 -2.81 1.88
N GLU A 22 5.52 -3.05 3.20
CA GLU A 22 5.52 -1.98 4.20
C GLU A 22 6.82 -1.18 4.21
N LYS A 23 7.97 -1.85 4.03
CA LYS A 23 9.28 -1.17 3.97
C LYS A 23 9.38 -0.29 2.74
N ILE A 24 8.96 -0.81 1.59
CA ILE A 24 8.94 -0.08 0.32
C ILE A 24 7.99 1.13 0.42
N ALA A 25 6.82 0.95 1.03
CA ALA A 25 5.85 2.04 1.21
C ALA A 25 6.41 3.17 2.08
N LYS A 26 7.10 2.81 3.17
CA LYS A 26 7.78 3.77 4.05
C LYS A 26 8.92 4.51 3.34
N ASP A 27 9.73 3.80 2.56
CA ASP A 27 10.85 4.40 1.82
C ASP A 27 10.37 5.36 0.72
N LEU A 28 9.17 5.13 0.17
CA LEU A 28 8.56 5.95 -0.88
C LEU A 28 7.61 7.03 -0.35
N ASP A 29 7.38 7.10 0.98
CA ASP A 29 6.38 7.98 1.61
C ASP A 29 4.98 7.84 1.00
N VAL A 30 4.54 6.58 0.81
CA VAL A 30 3.22 6.24 0.24
C VAL A 30 2.40 5.41 1.22
N GLU A 31 1.07 5.52 1.12
CA GLU A 31 0.17 4.71 1.93
C GLU A 31 0.10 3.27 1.41
N ILE A 32 0.00 2.29 2.32
CA ILE A 32 -0.20 0.88 1.99
C ILE A 32 -1.42 0.30 2.72
N TYR A 33 -2.26 -0.43 1.98
CA TYR A 33 -3.46 -1.09 2.50
C TYR A 33 -3.45 -2.58 2.17
N PHE A 34 -3.63 -3.41 3.19
CA PHE A 34 -3.83 -4.84 3.05
C PHE A 34 -5.32 -5.15 2.94
N THR A 35 -5.71 -5.95 1.95
CA THR A 35 -7.10 -6.39 1.81
C THR A 35 -7.49 -7.27 3.00
N GLN A 36 -8.78 -7.27 3.37
CA GLN A 36 -9.25 -8.21 4.39
C GLN A 36 -9.07 -9.65 3.88
N PRO A 37 -8.61 -10.58 4.73
CA PRO A 37 -8.59 -11.99 4.39
C PRO A 37 -10.01 -12.45 4.01
N CYS A 38 -10.14 -13.23 2.93
CA CYS A 38 -11.38 -13.93 2.67
C CYS A 38 -11.60 -14.97 3.78
N SER A 39 -12.56 -14.71 4.66
CA SER A 39 -13.05 -15.72 5.60
C SER A 39 -14.01 -16.67 4.88
N SER A 40 -13.76 -17.97 4.98
CA SER A 40 -14.66 -19.05 4.53
C SER A 40 -15.73 -19.37 5.56
#